data_AF-A0A523SGQ2-F1
#
_entry.id   AF-A0A523SGQ2-F1
#
_cell.length_a   1.000
_cell.length_b   1.000
_cell.length_c   1.000
_cell.angle_alpha   90.00
_cell.angle_beta   90.00
_cell.angle_gamma   90.00
#
_symmetry.space_group_name_H-M   'P 1'
#
loop_
_entity.id
_entity.type
_entity.pdbx_description
1 polymer ?
#
loop_
_entity_poly.entity_id
_entity_poly.type
_entity_poly.pdbx_seq_one_letter_code
_entity_poly.pdbx_strand_id
1 'polypeptide(L)' 'KHPCGSYEWQVVRLGADIGIKCLKCQCRVLLERSVFERRVKAFVSRGK' A
#
# COMPACT_ATOMS: atom_id res chain seq x y z
N LYS A 1 -9.05 7.65 -0.56
CA LYS A 1 -8.40 8.40 -1.67
C LYS A 1 -7.15 9.04 -1.11
N HIS A 2 -5.97 8.80 -1.69
CA HIS A 2 -4.74 9.46 -1.23
C HIS A 2 -4.76 10.94 -1.65
N PRO A 3 -4.21 11.90 -0.86
CA PRO A 3 -4.21 13.31 -1.24
C PRO A 3 -3.59 13.59 -2.62
N CYS A 4 -2.64 12.77 -3.07
CA CYS A 4 -2.02 12.90 -4.39
C CYS A 4 -2.90 12.45 -5.59
N GLY A 5 -4.07 11.86 -5.33
CA GLY A 5 -4.99 11.35 -6.34
C GLY A 5 -4.72 9.95 -6.89
N SER A 6 -3.58 9.32 -6.56
CA SER A 6 -3.30 7.92 -6.93
C SER A 6 -3.97 6.93 -5.97
N TYR A 7 -4.28 5.74 -6.48
CA TYR A 7 -4.81 4.60 -5.74
C TYR A 7 -3.84 3.41 -5.75
N GLU A 8 -2.70 3.54 -6.42
CA GLU A 8 -1.75 2.47 -6.61
C GLU A 8 -0.64 2.55 -5.56
N TRP A 9 -0.47 1.43 -4.87
CA TRP A 9 0.47 1.29 -3.77
C TRP A 9 1.33 0.06 -4.01
N GLN A 10 2.61 0.19 -3.74
CA GLN A 10 3.55 -0.90 -3.71
C GLN A 10 3.75 -1.34 -2.27
N VAL A 11 3.61 -2.64 -2.00
CA VAL A 11 4.01 -3.22 -0.72
C VAL A 11 5.53 -3.27 -0.67
N VAL A 12 6.12 -2.60 0.31
CA VAL A 12 7.58 -2.50 0.49
C VAL A 12 8.08 -3.23 1.73
N ARG A 13 7.19 -3.57 2.67
CA ARG A 13 7.51 -4.33 3.87
C ARG A 13 6.37 -5.28 4.21
N LEU A 14 6.72 -6.52 4.54
CA LEU A 14 5.81 -7.55 5.03
C LEU A 14 6.13 -7.85 6.49
N GLY A 15 5.10 -8.06 7.31
CA GLY A 15 5.23 -8.32 8.74
C GLY A 15 3.88 -8.24 9.47
N ALA A 16 3.94 -7.96 10.78
CA ALA A 16 2.78 -7.59 11.59
C ALA A 16 2.16 -6.27 11.12
N ASP A 17 3.01 -5.32 10.74
CA ASP A 17 2.64 -4.13 9.99
C ASP A 17 3.08 -4.24 8.54
N ILE A 18 2.23 -3.75 7.65
CA ILE A 18 2.47 -3.68 6.21
C ILE A 18 2.92 -2.26 5.87
N GLY A 19 4.13 -2.17 5.31
CA GLY A 19 4.63 -0.93 4.74
C GLY A 19 4.19 -0.80 3.29
N ILE A 20 3.51 0.30 2.96
CA ILE A 20 3.11 0.62 1.60
C ILE A 20 3.72 1.94 1.14
N LYS A 21 4.03 2.01 -0.15
CA LYS A 21 4.58 3.19 -0.80
C LYS A 21 3.69 3.60 -1.97
N CYS A 22 3.28 4.86 -2.00
CA CYS A 22 2.51 5.38 -3.12
C CYS A 22 3.40 5.46 -4.37
N LEU A 23 2.94 4.91 -5.49
CA LEU A 23 3.72 4.90 -6.73
C LEU A 23 3.84 6.29 -7.38
N LYS A 24 2.90 7.21 -7.10
CA LYS A 24 2.91 8.58 -7.65
C LYS A 24 3.78 9.54 -6.84
N CYS A 25 3.52 9.69 -5.55
CA CYS A 25 4.19 10.70 -4.72
C CYS A 25 5.26 10.13 -3.78
N GLN A 26 5.53 8.82 -3.83
CA GLN A 26 6.59 8.15 -3.06
C GLN A 26 6.42 8.19 -1.53
N CYS A 27 5.29 8.72 -1.03
CA CYS A 27 4.95 8.69 0.39
C CYS A 27 4.86 7.26 0.90
N ARG A 28 5.40 7.03 2.09
CA ARG A 28 5.40 5.74 2.79
C ARG A 28 4.46 5.81 3.98
N VAL A 29 3.66 4.77 4.15
CA VAL A 29 2.74 4.63 5.28
C VAL A 29 2.90 3.22 5.84
N LEU A 30 2.90 3.13 7.16
CA LEU A 30 2.83 1.87 7.88
C LEU A 30 1.38 1.64 8.33
N LEU A 31 0.84 0.46 8.06
CA LEU A 31 -0.50 0.07 8.49
C LEU A 31 -0.44 -1.28 9.19
N GLU A 32 -1.23 -1.46 10.24
CA GLU A 32 -1.47 -2.79 10.79
C GLU A 32 -2.02 -3.70 9.69
N ARG A 33 -1.60 -4.97 9.70
CA ARG A 33 -2.00 -5.94 8.69
C ARG A 33 -3.52 -6.05 8.52
N SER A 34 -4.27 -6.11 9.62
CA SER A 34 -5.74 -6.21 9.61
C SER A 34 -6.42 -4.99 8.97
N VAL A 35 -5.81 -3.81 9.09
CA VAL A 35 -6.30 -2.58 8.46
C VAL A 35 -5.96 -2.57 6.98
N PHE A 36 -4.75 -3.00 6.62
CA PHE A 36 -4.33 -3.11 5.23
C PHE A 36 -5.24 -4.09 4.47
N GLU A 37 -5.41 -5.31 4.97
CA GLU A 37 -6.21 -6.36 4.34
C GLU A 37 -7.67 -5.93 4.09
N ARG A 38 -8.29 -5.20 5.05
CA ARG A 38 -9.64 -4.65 4.88
C ARG A 38 -9.75 -3.52 3.85
N ARG A 39 -8.65 -2.79 3.60
CA ARG A 39 -8.63 -1.61 2.71
C ARG A 39 -8.19 -1.93 1.28
N VAL A 40 -7.48 -3.03 1.08
CA VAL A 40 -7.08 -3.49 -0.26
C VAL A 40 -8.34 -3.84 -1.06
N LYS A 41 -8.44 -3.29 -2.26
CA LYS A 41 -9.56 -3.54 -3.18
C LYS A 41 -9.19 -4.50 -4.31
N ALA A 42 -7.94 -4.44 -4.78
CA ALA A 42 -7.47 -5.25 -5.89
C ALA A 42 -5.96 -5.46 -5.80
N PHE A 43 -5.50 -6.62 -6.26
CA PHE A 43 -4.11 -6.90 -6.52
C PHE A 43 -3.82 -6.65 -8.00
N VAL A 44 -2.99 -5.65 -8.30
CA VAL A 44 -2.76 -5.20 -9.70
C VAL A 44 -1.66 -5.99 -10.37
N SER A 45 -0.53 -6.18 -9.68
CA SER A 45 0.62 -6.90 -10.23
C SER A 45 1.50 -7.45 -9.11
N ARG A 46 2.18 -8.56 -9.42
CA ARG A 46 3.26 -9.09 -8.58
C ARG A 46 4.57 -8.46 -9.06
N GLY A 47 5.40 -7.99 -8.12
CA GLY A 47 6.79 -7.65 -8.43
C GLY A 47 7.49 -8.89 -9.00
N LYS A 48 8.25 -8.71 -10.09
CA LYS A 48 9.15 -9.76 -10.58
C LYS A 48 10.25 -10.04 -9.58
#